data_AF-A0AAV4SMZ9-F1
#
_entry.id   AF-A0AAV4SMZ9-F1
#
_cell.length_a   1.000
_cell.length_b   1.000
_cell.length_c   1.000
_cell.angle_alpha   90.00
_cell.angle_beta   90.00
_cell.angle_gamma   90.00
#
_symmetry.space_group_name_H-M   'P 1'
#
loop_
_entity.id
_entity.type
_entity.pdbx_description
1 polymer ?
#
loop_
_entity_poly.entity_id
_entity_poly.type
_entity_poly.pdbx_seq_one_letter_code
_entity_poly.pdbx_strand_id
1 'polypeptide(L)'
;MIAKVFVFVVLCAVAYASHHGHHEHHHHQPQPYKFGYDIKDHHGSQHRHEHGDGHGNVQGSYGFADHREFTEKSTTWLTTMDSELK
;
A
#
# COMPACT_ATOMS: atom_id res chain seq x y z
N MET A 1 13.53 -43.36 -38.68
CA MET A 1 14.22 -42.08 -38.40
C MET A 1 13.24 -40.92 -38.19
N ILE A 2 12.21 -40.78 -39.04
CA ILE A 2 11.11 -39.80 -38.90
C ILE A 2 10.39 -39.82 -37.54
N ALA A 3 10.12 -41.00 -36.97
CA ALA A 3 9.45 -41.09 -35.66
C ALA A 3 10.25 -40.46 -34.51
N LYS A 4 11.58 -40.51 -34.56
CA LYS A 4 12.46 -39.88 -33.55
C LYS A 4 12.46 -38.36 -33.65
N VAL A 5 12.37 -37.83 -34.88
CA VAL A 5 12.29 -36.38 -35.14
C VAL A 5 10.98 -35.83 -34.60
N PHE A 6 9.86 -36.53 -34.82
CA PHE A 6 8.56 -36.14 -34.26
C PHE A 6 8.56 -36.11 -32.73
N VAL A 7 9.13 -37.14 -32.09
CA VAL A 7 9.26 -37.19 -30.63
C VAL A 7 10.09 -36.01 -30.11
N PHE A 8 11.18 -35.66 -30.79
CA PHE A 8 12.04 -34.55 -30.39
C PHE A 8 11.34 -33.19 -30.52
N VAL A 9 10.59 -32.97 -31.60
CA VAL A 9 9.84 -31.72 -31.82
C VAL A 9 8.73 -31.54 -30.78
N VAL A 10 8.00 -32.61 -30.45
CA VAL A 10 6.97 -32.58 -29.40
C VAL A 10 7.58 -32.28 -28.04
N LEU A 11 8.73 -32.88 -27.73
CA LEU A 11 9.43 -32.66 -26.45
C LEU A 11 9.96 -31.23 -26.34
N CYS A 12 10.52 -30.67 -27.41
CA CYS A 12 10.91 -29.27 -27.47
C CYS A 12 9.70 -28.34 -27.28
N ALA A 13 8.58 -28.57 -27.97
CA ALA A 13 7.39 -27.74 -27.85
C ALA A 13 6.83 -27.71 -26.42
N VAL A 14 6.80 -28.86 -25.73
CA VAL A 14 6.39 -28.96 -24.32
C VAL A 14 7.37 -28.19 -23.42
N ALA A 15 8.68 -28.31 -23.65
CA ALA A 15 9.69 -27.59 -22.87
C ALA A 15 9.61 -26.07 -23.04
N TYR A 16 9.35 -25.59 -24.27
CA TYR A 16 9.14 -24.17 -24.56
C TYR A 16 7.85 -23.64 -23.94
N ALA A 17 6.74 -24.39 -24.00
CA ALA A 17 5.48 -24.00 -23.37
C ALA A 17 5.61 -23.92 -21.83
N SER A 18 6.44 -24.77 -21.24
CA SER A 18 6.73 -24.80 -19.81
C SER A 18 7.65 -23.64 -19.34
N HIS A 19 8.29 -22.92 -20.27
CA HIS A 19 9.19 -21.80 -19.99
C HIS A 19 8.52 -20.43 -20.07
N HIS A 20 7.21 -20.35 -20.35
CA HIS A 20 6.45 -19.12 -20.17
C HIS A 20 6.34 -18.83 -18.68
N GLY A 21 7.30 -18.01 -18.22
CA GLY A 21 7.53 -17.67 -16.83
C GLY A 21 6.25 -17.30 -16.11
N HIS A 22 6.03 -17.99 -14.99
CA HIS A 22 5.26 -17.48 -13.87
C HIS A 22 5.88 -16.15 -13.46
N HIS A 23 5.39 -15.05 -14.03
CA HIS A 23 5.52 -13.75 -13.41
C HIS A 23 4.58 -13.76 -12.21
N GLU A 24 5.11 -14.23 -11.08
CA GLU A 24 4.52 -14.06 -9.76
C GLU A 24 4.39 -12.55 -9.52
N HIS A 25 3.23 -11.98 -9.86
CA HIS A 25 2.83 -10.69 -9.34
C HIS A 25 2.61 -10.88 -7.85
N HIS A 26 3.66 -10.72 -7.07
CA HIS A 26 3.54 -10.56 -5.63
C HIS A 26 2.68 -9.32 -5.40
N HIS A 27 1.37 -9.53 -5.22
CA HIS A 27 0.44 -8.54 -4.73
C HIS A 27 0.87 -8.18 -3.32
N HIS A 28 1.79 -7.23 -3.20
CA HIS A 28 2.17 -6.65 -1.93
C HIS A 28 0.96 -5.83 -1.48
N GLN A 29 0.13 -6.43 -0.62
CA GLN A 29 -0.85 -5.65 0.12
C GLN A 29 -0.08 -4.59 0.92
N PRO A 30 -0.58 -3.34 1.00
CA PRO A 30 0.04 -2.31 1.81
C PRO A 30 0.28 -2.85 3.22
N GLN A 31 1.47 -2.63 3.79
CA GLN A 31 1.70 -3.03 5.18
C GLN A 31 1.02 -2.02 6.12
N PRO A 32 0.42 -2.48 7.23
CA PRO A 32 -0.08 -1.57 8.25
C PRO A 32 1.04 -0.66 8.76
N TYR A 33 0.72 0.62 8.98
CA TYR A 33 1.65 1.59 9.51
C TYR A 33 0.95 2.52 10.49
N LYS A 34 1.72 3.13 11.38
CA LYS A 34 1.24 4.19 12.27
C LYS A 34 2.37 5.15 12.54
N PHE A 35 2.12 6.43 12.33
CA PHE A 35 3.05 7.49 12.69
C PHE A 35 2.30 8.66 13.31
N GLY A 36 3.01 9.45 14.11
CA GLY A 36 2.47 10.67 14.67
C GLY A 36 3.49 11.39 15.51
N TYR A 37 3.24 12.68 15.72
CA TYR A 37 4.06 13.55 16.54
C TYR A 37 3.19 14.59 17.24
N ASP A 38 3.65 15.02 18.40
CA ASP A 38 3.07 16.09 19.18
C ASP A 38 4.16 17.15 19.43
N ILE A 39 3.87 18.39 19.05
CA ILE A 39 4.72 19.54 19.24
C ILE A 39 4.07 20.41 20.30
N LYS A 40 4.81 20.73 21.36
CA LYS A 40 4.39 21.69 22.38
C LYS A 40 5.41 22.80 22.45
N ASP A 41 4.96 24.03 22.29
CA ASP A 41 5.77 25.21 22.43
C ASP A 41 5.12 26.21 23.41
N HIS A 42 5.78 27.34 23.64
CA HIS A 42 5.26 28.38 24.54
C HIS A 42 4.06 29.14 23.96
N HIS A 43 3.83 29.04 22.65
CA HIS A 43 2.79 29.74 21.91
C HIS A 43 1.57 28.84 21.61
N GLY A 44 1.68 27.53 21.81
CA GLY A 44 0.66 26.60 21.36
C GLY A 44 1.06 25.12 21.43
N SER A 45 0.17 24.28 20.92
CA SER A 45 0.45 22.87 20.69
C SER A 45 -0.01 22.47 19.29
N GLN A 46 0.67 21.50 18.68
CA GLN A 46 0.30 20.93 17.39
C GLN A 46 0.41 19.42 17.47
N HIS A 47 -0.45 18.70 16.78
CA HIS A 47 -0.36 17.25 16.71
C HIS A 47 -0.74 16.75 15.32
N ARG A 48 -0.08 15.68 14.90
CA ARG A 48 -0.45 14.91 13.72
C ARG A 48 -0.34 13.44 14.02
N HIS A 49 -1.39 12.69 13.72
CA HIS A 49 -1.40 11.23 13.86
C HIS A 49 -2.06 10.61 12.64
N GLU A 50 -1.47 9.56 12.08
CA GLU A 50 -1.97 8.88 10.89
C GLU A 50 -1.64 7.39 10.98
N HIS A 51 -2.57 6.54 10.57
CA HIS A 51 -2.32 5.11 10.45
C HIS A 51 -3.11 4.49 9.31
N GLY A 52 -2.52 3.47 8.72
CA GLY A 52 -3.15 2.61 7.73
C GLY A 52 -3.23 1.18 8.22
N ASP A 53 -4.34 0.50 7.91
CA ASP A 53 -4.60 -0.88 8.33
C ASP A 53 -4.03 -1.95 7.36
N GLY A 54 -3.35 -1.52 6.31
CA GLY A 54 -2.81 -2.38 5.26
C GLY A 54 -3.84 -2.89 4.24
N HIS A 55 -5.12 -2.57 4.42
CA HIS A 55 -6.22 -2.98 3.55
C HIS A 55 -6.74 -1.82 2.69
N GLY A 56 -5.98 -0.74 2.59
CA GLY A 56 -6.36 0.47 1.84
C GLY A 56 -7.20 1.46 2.64
N ASN A 57 -7.41 1.22 3.95
CA ASN A 57 -7.96 2.24 4.85
C ASN A 57 -6.84 3.01 5.51
N VAL A 58 -6.92 4.34 5.42
CA VAL A 58 -6.01 5.27 6.07
C VAL A 58 -6.86 6.29 6.84
N GLN A 59 -6.55 6.47 8.12
CA GLN A 59 -7.20 7.48 8.94
C GLN A 59 -6.15 8.32 9.66
N GLY A 60 -6.46 9.60 9.83
CA GLY A 60 -5.57 10.50 10.51
C GLY A 60 -6.28 11.71 11.10
N SER A 61 -5.58 12.37 12.01
CA SER A 61 -5.97 13.63 12.58
C SER A 61 -4.80 14.61 12.58
N TYR A 62 -5.13 15.88 12.36
CA TYR A 62 -4.21 16.99 12.52
C TYR A 62 -4.89 18.07 13.34
N GLY A 63 -4.17 18.67 14.26
CA GLY A 63 -4.69 19.78 15.03
C GLY A 63 -3.62 20.72 15.54
N PHE A 64 -4.04 21.93 15.86
CA PHE A 64 -3.22 22.91 16.55
C PHE A 64 -4.07 23.75 17.51
N ALA A 65 -3.43 24.20 18.57
CA ALA A 65 -3.95 25.16 19.52
C ALA A 65 -2.98 26.34 19.61
N ASP A 66 -3.45 27.57 19.43
CA ASP A 66 -2.69 28.79 19.73
C ASP A 66 -3.19 29.36 21.07
N HIS A 67 -2.30 29.46 22.05
CA HIS A 67 -2.63 29.98 23.38
C HIS A 67 -2.83 31.49 23.39
N ARG A 68 -2.31 32.22 22.39
CA ARG A 68 -2.46 33.68 22.27
C ARG A 68 -3.82 34.06 21.75
N GLU A 69 -4.37 33.26 20.84
CA GLU A 69 -5.68 33.49 20.23
C GLU A 69 -6.79 32.62 20.85
N PHE A 70 -6.47 31.84 21.90
CA PHE A 70 -7.37 30.86 22.53
C PHE A 70 -8.13 30.02 21.48
N THR A 71 -7.43 29.61 20.43
CA THR A 71 -8.04 28.95 19.28
C THR A 71 -7.48 27.55 19.17
N GLU A 72 -8.37 26.56 19.20
CA GLU A 72 -8.08 25.16 18.92
C GLU A 72 -8.76 24.77 17.60
N LYS A 73 -8.00 24.21 16.66
CA LYS A 73 -8.52 23.66 15.41
C LYS A 73 -8.00 22.24 15.26
N SER A 74 -8.89 21.31 14.98
CA SER A 74 -8.56 19.92 14.72
C SER A 74 -9.41 19.40 13.56
N THR A 75 -8.84 18.54 12.74
CA THR A 75 -9.51 17.94 11.58
C THR A 75 -9.10 16.49 11.45
N THR A 76 -10.08 15.64 11.19
CA THR A 76 -9.93 14.19 11.05
C THR A 76 -10.43 13.77 9.67
N TRP A 77 -9.75 12.81 9.06
CA TRP A 77 -10.12 12.24 7.77
C TRP A 77 -9.96 10.73 7.75
N LEU A 78 -10.75 10.09 6.91
CA LEU A 78 -10.72 8.67 6.59
C LEU A 78 -10.69 8.54 5.06
N THR A 79 -9.76 7.76 4.54
CA THR A 79 -9.65 7.39 3.13
C THR A 79 -9.74 5.88 3.03
N THR A 80 -10.71 5.39 2.26
CA THR A 80 -10.87 3.98 1.92
C THR A 80 -10.65 3.83 0.42
N MET A 81 -9.67 3.02 0.02
CA MET A 81 -9.49 2.68 -1.40
C MET A 81 -10.65 1.78 -1.82
N ASP A 82 -11.44 2.24 -2.79
CA ASP A 82 -12.48 1.43 -3.40
C ASP A 82 -11.85 0.24 -4.16
N SER A 83 -12.30 -0.98 -3.85
CA SER A 83 -11.80 -2.21 -4.47
C SER A 83 -12.17 -2.34 -5.95
N GLU A 84 -13.05 -1.49 -6.47
CA GLU A 84 -13.59 -1.52 -7.83
C GLU A 84 -12.66 -0.92 -8.92
N LEU A 85 -11.49 -0.36 -8.58
CA LEU A 85 -10.56 0.26 -9.54
C LEU A 85 -9.28 -0.56 -9.84
N LYS A 86 -9.40 -1.89 -9.95
CA LYS A 86 -8.31 -2.77 -10.44
C LYS A 86 -8.54 -3.26 -11.85
#